data_AF-N9FKG4-F1
#
_entry.id   AF-N9FKG4-F1
#
_cell.length_a   1.000
_cell.length_b   1.000
_cell.length_c   1.000
_cell.angle_alpha   90.00
_cell.angle_beta   90.00
_cell.angle_gamma   90.00
#
_symmetry.space_group_name_H-M   'P 1'
#
loop_
_entity.id
_entity.type
_entity.pdbx_description
1 polymer ?
#
loop_
_entity_poly.entity_id
_entity_poly.type
_entity_poly.pdbx_seq_one_letter_code
_entity_poly.pdbx_strand_id
1 'polypeptide(L)'
;MDNWHYAVVASIVTILGMSLVSFLKLFKLWKASLSIFFISSIGFCIIGGLGRKSENHGFDGAWGKHGILMEFMNLEIIIVSLGVGAFITLLFFLAIVFSDNK
;
A
#
# COMPACT_ATOMS: atom_id res chain seq x y z
N MET A 1 24.98 -18.66 1.15
CA MET A 1 24.15 -18.48 2.37
C MET A 1 24.10 -16.99 2.61
N ASP A 2 22.88 -16.41 2.68
CA ASP A 2 22.51 -15.22 3.48
C ASP A 2 21.03 -14.83 3.25
N ASN A 3 20.11 -15.81 3.27
CA ASN A 3 18.67 -15.54 3.22
C ASN A 3 18.08 -15.14 4.58
N TRP A 4 18.90 -15.07 5.62
CA TRP A 4 18.49 -14.73 6.97
C TRP A 4 17.83 -13.35 7.06
N HIS A 5 18.29 -12.40 6.25
CA HIS A 5 17.70 -11.05 6.22
C HIS A 5 16.25 -11.07 5.75
N TYR A 6 15.93 -11.84 4.71
CA TYR A 6 14.55 -12.01 4.25
C TYR A 6 13.68 -12.71 5.28
N ALA A 7 14.22 -13.72 5.97
CA ALA A 7 13.49 -14.42 7.04
C ALA A 7 13.18 -13.48 8.21
N VAL A 8 14.12 -12.63 8.62
CA VAL A 8 13.92 -11.62 9.67
C VAL A 8 12.88 -10.59 9.24
N VAL A 9 12.98 -10.05 8.03
CA VAL A 9 12.01 -9.07 7.51
C VAL A 9 10.62 -9.68 7.43
N ALA A 10 10.48 -10.88 6.88
CA ALA A 10 9.19 -11.57 6.81
C ALA A 10 8.59 -11.81 8.21
N SER A 11 9.43 -12.17 9.19
CA SER A 11 8.99 -12.38 10.58
C SER A 11 8.47 -11.08 11.20
N ILE A 12 9.21 -9.97 11.04
CA ILE A 12 8.81 -8.65 11.55
C ILE A 12 7.49 -8.21 10.91
N VAL A 13 7.38 -8.31 9.57
CA VAL A 13 6.17 -7.94 8.82
C VAL A 13 4.97 -8.79 9.27
N THR A 14 5.19 -10.08 9.54
CA THR A 14 4.14 -11.00 10.00
C THR A 14 3.63 -10.61 11.39
N ILE A 15 4.53 -10.33 12.34
CA ILE A 15 4.17 -9.92 13.70
C ILE A 15 3.38 -8.60 13.65
N LEU A 16 3.86 -7.62 12.89
CA LEU A 16 3.17 -6.34 12.71
C LEU A 16 1.79 -6.53 12.07
N GLY A 17 1.69 -7.36 11.03
CA GLY A 17 0.42 -7.67 10.36
C GLY A 17 -0.60 -8.29 11.31
N MET A 18 -0.20 -9.30 12.10
CA MET A 18 -1.09 -9.93 13.08
C MET A 18 -1.53 -8.96 14.18
N SER A 19 -0.60 -8.14 14.69
CA SER A 19 -0.92 -7.09 15.67
C SER A 19 -1.93 -6.09 15.10
N LEU A 20 -1.77 -5.72 13.82
CA LEU A 20 -2.66 -4.79 13.14
C LEU A 20 -4.07 -5.39 12.98
N VAL A 21 -4.19 -6.67 12.59
CA VAL A 21 -5.49 -7.37 12.49
C VAL A 21 -6.19 -7.37 13.85
N SER A 22 -5.49 -7.69 14.94
CA SER A 22 -6.07 -7.70 16.28
C SER A 22 -6.57 -6.32 16.71
N PHE A 23 -5.86 -5.25 16.33
CA PHE A 23 -6.28 -3.88 16.59
C PHE A 23 -7.48 -3.46 15.73
N LEU A 24 -7.45 -3.79 14.43
CA LEU A 24 -8.48 -3.41 13.47
C LEU A 24 -9.85 -4.02 13.76
N LYS A 25 -9.87 -5.20 14.40
CA LYS A 25 -11.11 -5.83 14.92
C LYS A 25 -11.91 -4.96 15.89
N LEU A 26 -11.26 -4.03 16.59
CA LEU A 26 -11.95 -3.11 17.51
C LEU A 26 -12.86 -2.11 16.77
N PHE A 27 -12.68 -1.96 15.46
CA PHE A 27 -13.44 -1.03 14.64
C PHE A 27 -14.53 -1.76 13.83
N LYS A 28 -15.54 -1.03 13.39
CA LYS A 28 -16.53 -1.57 12.43
C LYS A 28 -15.80 -2.01 11.16
N LEU A 29 -16.04 -3.26 10.74
CA LEU A 29 -15.39 -3.90 9.59
C LEU A 29 -15.31 -3.00 8.34
N TRP A 30 -16.42 -2.35 7.97
CA TRP A 30 -16.45 -1.46 6.80
C TRP A 30 -15.54 -0.23 6.93
N LYS A 31 -15.40 0.32 8.15
CA LYS A 31 -14.49 1.44 8.42
C LYS A 31 -13.03 0.99 8.35
N ALA A 32 -12.73 -0.18 8.92
CA ALA A 32 -11.40 -0.78 8.84
C ALA A 32 -11.01 -1.03 7.37
N SER A 33 -11.89 -1.65 6.58
CA SER A 33 -11.64 -1.91 5.16
C SER A 33 -11.40 -0.64 4.34
N LEU A 34 -12.20 0.41 4.53
CA LEU A 34 -11.99 1.69 3.83
C LEU A 34 -10.67 2.33 4.23
N SER A 35 -10.34 2.36 5.53
CA SER A 35 -9.08 2.94 6.00
C SER A 35 -7.88 2.20 5.42
N ILE A 36 -7.89 0.87 5.42
CA ILE A 36 -6.82 0.03 4.85
C ILE A 36 -6.70 0.31 3.35
N PHE A 37 -7.83 0.38 2.64
CA PHE A 37 -7.84 0.66 1.20
C PHE A 37 -7.19 1.99 0.86
N PHE A 38 -7.58 3.07 1.56
CA PHE A 38 -7.01 4.39 1.28
C PHE A 38 -5.53 4.47 1.67
N ILE A 39 -5.15 3.98 2.85
CA ILE A 39 -3.76 4.02 3.31
C ILE A 39 -2.85 3.22 2.37
N SER A 40 -3.25 2.01 1.99
CA SER A 40 -2.47 1.16 1.09
C SER A 40 -2.40 1.74 -0.33
N SER A 41 -3.52 2.22 -0.88
CA SER A 41 -3.54 2.83 -2.22
C SER A 41 -2.69 4.09 -2.29
N ILE A 42 -2.79 4.98 -1.29
CA ILE A 42 -1.98 6.21 -1.24
C ILE A 42 -0.50 5.86 -1.05
N GLY A 43 -0.18 4.93 -0.15
CA GLY A 43 1.18 4.48 0.07
C GLY A 43 1.83 3.91 -1.19
N PHE A 44 1.11 3.06 -1.93
CA PHE A 44 1.59 2.53 -3.20
C PHE A 44 1.68 3.58 -4.30
N CYS A 45 0.78 4.57 -4.33
CA CYS A 45 0.85 5.66 -5.28
C CYS A 45 2.12 6.50 -5.05
N ILE A 46 2.46 6.76 -3.78
CA ILE A 46 3.70 7.46 -3.40
C ILE A 46 4.93 6.65 -3.81
N ILE A 47 5.00 5.37 -3.42
CA ILE A 47 6.14 4.50 -3.73
C ILE A 47 6.29 4.30 -5.23
N GLY A 48 5.19 4.05 -5.95
CA GLY A 48 5.16 3.87 -7.39
C GLY A 48 5.56 5.14 -8.14
N GLY A 49 5.11 6.32 -7.68
CA GLY A 49 5.52 7.61 -8.21
C GLY A 49 7.02 7.87 -8.01
N LEU A 50 7.52 7.67 -6.79
CA LEU A 50 8.95 7.89 -6.47
C LEU A 50 9.89 6.86 -7.12
N GLY A 51 9.45 5.62 -7.27
CA GLY A 51 10.23 4.53 -7.85
C GLY A 51 10.28 4.55 -9.37
N ARG A 52 9.39 5.30 -10.04
CA ARG A 52 9.40 5.41 -11.49
C ARG A 52 10.55 6.31 -11.94
N LYS A 53 11.39 5.79 -12.82
CA LYS A 53 12.32 6.62 -13.58
C LYS A 53 11.51 7.45 -14.57
N SER A 54 11.18 8.68 -14.19
CA SER A 54 10.42 9.57 -15.05
C SER A 54 11.28 10.09 -16.20
N GLU A 55 10.69 10.15 -17.40
CA GLU A 55 11.30 10.80 -18.57
C GLU A 55 11.28 12.33 -18.43
N ASN A 56 10.35 12.83 -17.62
CA ASN A 56 10.30 14.21 -17.22
C ASN A 56 11.14 14.33 -15.94
N HIS A 57 12.29 15.00 -15.99
CA HIS A 57 13.28 15.08 -14.90
C HIS A 57 12.77 15.87 -13.67
N GLY A 58 11.60 15.52 -13.14
CA GLY A 58 10.91 16.22 -12.07
C GLY A 58 10.66 17.69 -12.45
N PHE A 59 11.18 18.57 -11.61
CA PHE A 59 11.00 20.02 -11.72
C PHE A 59 11.79 20.64 -12.89
N ASP A 60 12.88 20.00 -13.30
CA ASP A 60 13.75 20.43 -14.39
C ASP A 60 13.34 19.82 -15.75
N GLY A 61 12.27 19.02 -15.77
CA GLY A 61 11.72 18.40 -16.97
C GLY A 61 10.83 19.33 -17.81
N ALA A 62 10.42 18.86 -18.98
CA ALA A 62 9.52 19.56 -19.92
C ALA A 62 8.18 20.03 -19.31
N TRP A 63 7.70 19.36 -18.25
CA TRP A 63 6.47 19.73 -17.53
C TRP A 63 6.70 20.73 -16.39
N GLY A 64 7.95 21.16 -16.17
CA GLY A 64 8.34 22.17 -15.20
C GLY A 64 7.82 21.88 -13.78
N LYS A 65 7.35 22.93 -13.08
CA LYS A 65 6.89 22.84 -11.69
C LYS A 65 5.74 21.85 -11.46
N HIS A 66 4.97 21.55 -12.51
CA HIS A 66 3.83 20.64 -12.45
C HIS A 66 4.20 19.19 -12.77
N GLY A 67 5.45 18.92 -13.16
CA GLY A 67 5.90 17.60 -13.57
C GLY A 67 5.69 16.51 -12.52
N ILE A 68 6.01 16.80 -11.26
CA ILE A 68 5.84 15.87 -10.14
C ILE A 68 4.35 15.55 -9.94
N LEU A 69 3.47 16.55 -10.02
CA LEU A 69 2.03 16.34 -9.86
C LEU A 69 1.44 15.55 -11.03
N MET A 70 1.89 15.82 -12.26
CA MET A 70 1.48 15.04 -13.43
C MET A 70 1.96 13.59 -13.38
N GLU A 71 3.12 13.34 -12.78
CA GLU A 71 3.62 11.97 -12.55
C GLU A 71 2.73 11.21 -11.57
N PHE A 72 2.30 11.83 -10.47
CA PHE A 72 1.33 11.22 -9.54
C PHE A 72 -0.07 11.06 -10.15
N MET A 73 -0.43 11.89 -11.12
CA MET A 73 -1.67 11.77 -11.89
C MET A 73 -1.59 10.77 -13.05
N ASN A 74 -0.47 10.06 -13.21
CA ASN A 74 -0.37 9.02 -14.22
C ASN A 74 -1.40 7.91 -13.93
N LEU A 75 -2.27 7.68 -14.91
CA LEU A 75 -3.36 6.71 -14.85
C LEU A 75 -2.87 5.29 -14.55
N GLU A 76 -1.71 4.91 -15.06
CA GLU A 76 -1.09 3.61 -14.80
C GLU A 76 -0.77 3.44 -13.31
N ILE A 77 -0.12 4.45 -12.72
CA ILE A 77 0.26 4.44 -11.29
C ILE A 77 -1.00 4.41 -10.42
N ILE A 78 -2.01 5.22 -10.77
CA ILE A 78 -3.28 5.25 -10.05
C ILE A 78 -3.95 3.87 -10.10
N ILE A 79 -4.09 3.26 -11.28
CA ILE A 79 -4.76 1.97 -11.42
C ILE A 79 -4.01 0.86 -10.68
N VAL A 80 -2.69 0.79 -10.81
CA VAL A 80 -1.87 -0.19 -10.09
C VAL A 80 -2.01 0.01 -8.58
N SER A 81 -1.96 1.25 -8.11
CA SER A 81 -2.07 1.57 -6.69
C SER A 81 -3.45 1.22 -6.11
N LEU A 82 -4.52 1.51 -6.84
CA LEU A 82 -5.88 1.11 -6.46
C LEU A 82 -6.05 -0.41 -6.48
N GLY A 83 -5.47 -1.10 -7.46
CA GLY A 83 -5.48 -2.56 -7.56
C GLY A 83 -4.77 -3.22 -6.38
N VAL A 84 -3.57 -2.74 -6.05
CA VAL A 84 -2.80 -3.22 -4.88
C VAL A 84 -3.55 -2.91 -3.58
N GLY A 85 -4.12 -1.71 -3.46
CA GLY A 85 -4.89 -1.33 -2.28
C GLY A 85 -6.14 -2.21 -2.10
N ALA A 86 -6.86 -2.51 -3.18
CA ALA A 86 -7.99 -3.44 -3.14
C ALA A 86 -7.55 -4.85 -2.71
N PHE A 87 -6.43 -5.34 -3.23
CA PHE A 87 -5.88 -6.64 -2.88
C PHE A 87 -5.49 -6.74 -1.40
N ILE A 88 -4.75 -5.76 -0.88
CA ILE A 88 -4.35 -5.70 0.54
C ILE A 88 -5.58 -5.63 1.44
N THR A 89 -6.56 -4.78 1.10
CA THR A 89 -7.82 -4.68 1.86
C THR A 89 -8.56 -6.01 1.90
N LEU A 90 -8.61 -6.74 0.79
CA LEU A 90 -9.25 -8.05 0.75
C LEU A 90 -8.56 -9.06 1.66
N LEU A 91 -7.22 -9.06 1.72
CA LEU A 91 -6.46 -9.92 2.64
C LEU A 91 -6.79 -9.62 4.10
N PHE A 92 -6.78 -8.34 4.50
CA PHE A 92 -7.12 -7.94 5.86
C PHE A 92 -8.58 -8.20 6.21
N PHE A 93 -9.50 -7.95 5.27
CA PHE A 93 -10.92 -8.22 5.45
C PHE A 93 -11.14 -9.71 5.74
N LEU A 94 -10.59 -10.60 4.91
CA LEU A 94 -10.67 -12.04 5.12
C LEU A 94 -10.03 -12.45 6.45
N ALA A 95 -8.85 -11.91 6.78
CA ALA A 95 -8.17 -12.20 8.04
C ALA A 95 -9.02 -11.82 9.28
N ILE A 96 -9.67 -10.65 9.25
CA ILE A 96 -10.55 -10.20 10.34
C ILE A 96 -11.77 -11.12 10.44
N VAL A 97 -12.46 -11.37 9.32
CA VAL A 97 -13.66 -12.23 9.28
C VAL A 97 -13.38 -13.65 9.77
N PHE A 98 -12.29 -14.27 9.31
CA PHE A 98 -11.92 -15.62 9.78
C PHE A 98 -11.47 -15.64 11.22
N SER A 99 -10.91 -14.53 11.73
CA SER A 99 -10.46 -14.47 13.11
C SER A 99 -11.61 -14.23 14.10
N ASP A 100 -12.75 -13.67 13.67
CA ASP A 100 -13.95 -13.52 14.52
C ASP A 100 -14.85 -14.76 14.54
N ASN A 101 -14.73 -15.66 13.56
CA ASN A 101 -15.45 -16.94 13.52
C ASN A 101 -14.81 -18.06 14.39
N LYS A 102 -14.21 -17.69 15.52
CA LYS A 102 -13.74 -18.61 16.57
C LYS A 102 -14.64 -18.49 17.80
#